data_AF-A0A6S7B9V8-F1
#
_entry.id   AF-A0A6S7B9V8-F1
#
_cell.length_a   1.000
_cell.length_b   1.000
_cell.length_c   1.000
_cell.angle_alpha   90.00
_cell.angle_beta   90.00
_cell.angle_gamma   90.00
#
_symmetry.space_group_name_H-M   'P 1'
#
loop_
_entity.id
_entity.type
_entity.pdbx_description
1 polymer ?
#
loop_
_entity_poly.entity_id
_entity_poly.type
_entity_poly.pdbx_seq_one_letter_code
_entity_poly.pdbx_strand_id
1 'polypeptide(L)'
;MKQFAWVFGYFAFRSRVKGVYLSIITQAMTFAAMLLFFRNETGFGGNNGFTDFKRILGAPITHPGTRTILFLLTFALLVLTYLAAGDRLVEARPRPSRRSATANRA
;
A
#
# COMPACT_ATOMS: atom_id res chain seq x y z
N MET A 1 -13.83 17.46 40.39
CA MET A 1 -13.77 16.47 39.29
C MET A 1 -12.46 15.68 39.21
N LYS A 2 -11.27 16.28 39.43
CA LYS A 2 -9.96 15.58 39.30
C LYS A 2 -9.68 14.47 40.33
N GLN A 3 -10.26 14.53 41.53
CA GLN A 3 -9.96 13.58 42.63
C GLN A 3 -10.61 12.21 42.45
N PHE A 4 -11.80 12.14 41.82
CA PHE A 4 -12.48 10.86 41.54
C PHE A 4 -11.71 10.01 40.52
N ALA A 5 -11.03 10.64 39.55
CA ALA A 5 -10.22 9.93 38.56
C ALA A 5 -9.04 9.17 39.20
N TRP A 6 -8.43 9.73 40.24
CA TRP A 6 -7.33 9.10 40.99
C TRP A 6 -7.80 7.87 41.78
N VAL A 7 -8.94 8.00 42.47
CA VAL A 7 -9.54 6.89 43.24
C VAL A 7 -9.98 5.78 42.28
N PHE A 8 -10.67 6.13 41.19
CA PHE A 8 -11.14 5.15 40.21
C PHE A 8 -9.97 4.43 39.51
N GLY A 9 -8.94 5.17 39.09
CA GLY A 9 -7.74 4.60 38.48
C GLY A 9 -7.04 3.61 39.42
N TYR A 10 -6.84 3.97 40.69
CA TYR A 10 -6.19 3.10 41.66
C TYR A 10 -6.93 1.76 41.84
N PHE A 11 -8.25 1.79 41.98
CA PHE A 11 -9.05 0.56 42.14
C PHE A 11 -9.16 -0.26 40.86
N ALA A 12 -9.27 0.41 39.70
CA ALA A 12 -9.32 -0.26 38.40
C ALA A 12 -8.06 -1.11 38.13
N PHE A 13 -6.88 -0.61 38.48
CA PHE A 13 -5.60 -1.31 38.24
C PHE A 13 -5.14 -2.22 39.39
N ARG A 14 -5.70 -2.09 40.60
CA ARG A 14 -5.34 -2.93 41.76
C ARG A 14 -5.94 -4.34 41.69
N SER A 15 -7.01 -4.54 40.92
CA SER A 15 -7.59 -5.86 40.72
C SER A 15 -6.61 -6.73 39.91
N ARG A 16 -6.14 -7.84 40.49
CA ARG A 16 -5.25 -8.78 39.78
C ARG A 16 -6.05 -9.48 38.67
N VAL A 17 -6.15 -8.85 37.51
CA VAL A 17 -6.79 -9.40 36.31
C VAL A 17 -5.98 -10.61 35.85
N LYS A 18 -6.47 -11.83 36.12
CA LYS A 18 -5.78 -13.06 35.69
C LYS A 18 -6.25 -13.47 34.29
N GLY A 19 -5.29 -13.66 33.39
CA GLY A 19 -5.40 -14.36 32.10
C GLY A 19 -6.66 -14.06 31.28
N VAL A 20 -7.72 -14.84 31.52
CA VAL A 20 -8.99 -14.80 30.78
C VAL A 20 -9.64 -13.42 30.76
N TYR A 21 -9.71 -12.74 31.91
CA TYR A 21 -10.34 -11.42 31.99
C TYR A 21 -9.58 -10.38 31.15
N LEU A 22 -8.24 -10.45 31.14
CA LEU A 22 -7.40 -9.56 30.34
C LEU A 22 -7.56 -9.88 28.85
N SER A 23 -7.65 -11.15 28.47
CA SER A 23 -7.88 -11.57 27.09
C SER A 23 -9.22 -11.08 26.54
N ILE A 24 -10.30 -11.19 27.32
CA ILE A 24 -11.64 -10.71 26.93
C ILE A 24 -11.62 -9.19 26.75
N ILE A 25 -11.01 -8.45 27.69
CA ILE A 25 -10.88 -6.99 27.58
C ILE A 25 -10.05 -6.63 26.34
N THR A 26 -8.93 -7.30 26.10
CA THR A 26 -8.05 -7.02 24.97
C THR A 26 -8.73 -7.32 23.64
N GLN A 27 -9.48 -8.43 23.54
CA GLN A 27 -10.27 -8.76 22.35
C GLN A 27 -11.37 -7.73 22.09
N ALA A 28 -12.13 -7.36 23.13
CA ALA A 28 -13.18 -6.35 23.01
C ALA A 28 -12.60 -4.99 22.57
N MET A 29 -11.47 -4.57 23.16
CA MET A 29 -10.77 -3.35 22.78
C MET A 29 -10.21 -3.42 21.36
N THR A 30 -9.69 -4.57 20.93
CA THR A 30 -9.20 -4.77 19.56
C THR A 30 -10.34 -4.67 18.56
N PHE A 31 -11.48 -5.27 18.86
CA PHE A 31 -12.67 -5.18 18.01
C PHE A 31 -13.24 -3.76 17.96
N ALA A 32 -13.32 -3.08 19.11
CA ALA A 32 -13.75 -1.68 19.18
C ALA A 32 -12.79 -0.75 18.42
N ALA A 33 -11.48 -0.96 18.54
CA ALA A 33 -10.47 -0.22 17.78
C ALA A 33 -10.60 -0.50 16.28
N MET A 34 -10.77 -1.76 15.87
CA MET A 34 -11.01 -2.14 14.47
C MET A 34 -12.24 -1.41 13.92
N LEU A 35 -13.37 -1.45 14.63
CA LEU A 35 -14.59 -0.74 14.26
C LEU A 35 -14.35 0.77 14.14
N LEU A 36 -13.60 1.36 15.07
CA LEU A 36 -13.26 2.78 15.04
C LEU A 36 -12.42 3.12 13.80
N PHE A 37 -11.40 2.32 13.48
CA PHE A 37 -10.57 2.51 12.29
C PHE A 37 -11.35 2.28 10.99
N PHE A 38 -12.42 1.48 11.00
CA PHE A 38 -13.29 1.27 9.84
C PHE A 38 -14.26 2.42 9.60
N ARG A 39 -14.47 3.31 10.57
CA ARG A 39 -15.33 4.48 10.39
C ARG A 39 -14.65 5.51 9.50
N ASN A 40 -15.25 5.79 8.35
CA ASN A 40 -14.81 6.83 7.41
C ASN A 40 -14.85 8.25 8.02
N GLU A 41 -15.71 8.48 9.02
CA GLU A 41 -15.90 9.79 9.68
C GLU A 41 -14.72 10.20 10.58
N THR A 42 -13.84 9.26 10.93
CA THR A 42 -12.68 9.52 11.82
C THR A 42 -11.50 10.13 11.08
N GLY A 43 -11.52 10.15 9.74
CA GLY A 43 -10.42 10.64 8.91
C GLY A 43 -9.32 9.60 8.61
N PHE A 44 -9.41 8.37 9.15
CA PHE A 44 -8.46 7.28 8.84
C PHE A 44 -8.71 6.61 7.47
N GLY A 45 -9.67 7.09 6.68
CA GLY A 45 -10.06 6.46 5.42
C GLY A 45 -10.92 5.20 5.57
N GLY A 46 -11.23 4.81 6.81
CA GLY A 46 -12.12 3.71 7.15
C GLY A 46 -11.71 2.37 6.54
N ASN A 47 -12.69 1.63 6.05
CA ASN A 47 -12.50 0.39 5.30
C ASN A 47 -12.41 0.60 3.78
N ASN A 48 -12.29 1.86 3.32
CA ASN A 48 -12.28 2.17 1.89
C ASN A 48 -10.92 1.92 1.23
N GLY A 49 -9.83 1.67 1.96
CA GLY A 49 -8.50 1.40 1.37
C GLY A 49 -8.09 2.45 0.31
N PHE A 50 -7.68 2.01 -0.89
CA PHE A 50 -7.30 2.89 -2.01
C PHE A 50 -8.49 3.49 -2.80
N THR A 51 -9.71 3.44 -2.28
CA THR A 51 -10.91 3.77 -3.08
C THR A 51 -11.31 5.26 -2.99
N ASP A 52 -10.86 6.00 -1.98
CA ASP A 52 -11.19 7.44 -1.81
C ASP A 52 -10.15 8.41 -2.42
N PHE A 53 -9.26 7.93 -3.29
CA PHE A 53 -8.36 8.77 -4.07
C PHE A 53 -9.14 9.50 -5.17
N LYS A 54 -9.81 10.60 -4.80
CA LYS A 54 -10.63 11.39 -5.74
C LYS A 54 -9.83 12.45 -6.47
N ARG A 55 -8.63 12.79 -5.99
CA ARG A 55 -7.80 13.89 -6.51
C ARG A 55 -6.34 13.48 -6.64
N ILE A 56 -5.70 13.99 -7.68
CA ILE A 56 -4.25 13.88 -7.90
C ILE A 56 -3.72 15.30 -8.16
N LEU A 57 -2.68 15.71 -7.42
CA LEU A 57 -2.09 17.06 -7.52
C LEU A 57 -3.14 18.21 -7.44
N GLY A 58 -4.20 18.02 -6.64
CA GLY A 58 -5.29 18.99 -6.50
C GLY A 58 -6.40 18.90 -7.56
N ALA A 59 -6.20 18.18 -8.67
CA ALA A 59 -7.20 17.98 -9.72
C ALA A 59 -8.05 16.72 -9.48
N PRO A 60 -9.37 16.71 -9.80
CA PRO A 60 -10.19 15.51 -9.69
C PRO A 60 -9.74 14.46 -10.71
N ILE A 61 -9.62 13.19 -10.30
CA ILE A 61 -9.24 12.06 -11.18
C ILE A 61 -10.37 11.74 -12.19
N THR A 62 -11.60 12.10 -11.86
CA THR A 62 -12.76 11.95 -12.75
C THR A 62 -12.85 13.03 -13.82
N HIS A 63 -12.07 14.11 -13.71
CA HIS A 63 -12.10 15.21 -14.68
C HIS A 63 -11.55 14.75 -16.04
N PRO A 64 -12.21 15.07 -17.17
CA PRO A 64 -11.79 14.62 -18.51
C PRO A 64 -10.32 14.93 -18.81
N GLY A 65 -9.88 16.17 -18.53
CA GLY A 65 -8.48 16.57 -18.75
C GLY A 65 -7.47 15.77 -17.92
N THR A 66 -7.79 15.48 -16.66
CA THR A 66 -6.92 14.66 -15.79
C THR A 66 -6.79 13.24 -16.36
N ARG A 67 -7.90 12.63 -16.80
CA ARG A 67 -7.90 11.31 -17.42
C ARG A 67 -7.04 11.29 -18.69
N THR A 68 -7.21 12.27 -19.57
CA THR A 68 -6.42 12.36 -20.81
C THR A 68 -4.93 12.45 -20.51
N ILE A 69 -4.51 13.29 -19.57
CA ILE A 69 -3.10 13.41 -19.19
C ILE A 69 -2.58 12.09 -18.61
N LEU A 70 -3.32 11.44 -17.71
CA LEU A 70 -2.93 10.14 -17.15
C LEU A 70 -2.77 9.06 -18.23
N PHE A 71 -3.67 9.03 -19.23
CA PHE A 71 -3.54 8.13 -20.37
C PHE A 71 -2.29 8.42 -21.21
N LEU A 72 -2.04 9.69 -21.52
CA LEU A 72 -0.85 10.09 -22.30
C LEU A 72 0.45 9.77 -21.56
N LEU A 73 0.50 10.00 -20.24
CA LEU A 73 1.65 9.65 -19.41
C LEU A 73 1.88 8.14 -19.37
N THR A 74 0.80 7.35 -19.21
CA THR A 74 0.87 5.89 -19.22
C THR A 74 1.36 5.37 -20.57
N PHE A 75 0.85 5.92 -21.66
CA PHE A 75 1.30 5.58 -23.02
C PHE A 75 2.77 5.95 -23.24
N ALA A 76 3.18 7.16 -22.85
CA ALA A 76 4.57 7.59 -22.97
C ALA A 76 5.51 6.68 -22.17
N LEU A 77 5.14 6.33 -20.93
CA LEU A 77 5.92 5.41 -20.10
C LEU A 77 6.03 4.02 -20.74
N LEU A 78 4.93 3.51 -21.31
CA LEU A 78 4.93 2.23 -22.02
C LEU A 78 5.89 2.26 -23.22
N VAL A 79 5.85 3.31 -24.04
CA VAL A 79 6.75 3.46 -25.19
C VAL A 79 8.21 3.54 -24.73
N LEU A 80 8.50 4.39 -23.73
CA LEU A 80 9.85 4.56 -23.21
C LEU A 80 10.42 3.26 -22.62
N THR A 81 9.62 2.53 -21.86
CA THR A 81 10.05 1.25 -21.28
C THR A 81 10.23 0.17 -22.33
N TYR A 82 9.37 0.13 -23.35
CA TYR A 82 9.52 -0.78 -24.49
C TYR A 82 10.81 -0.52 -25.27
N LEU A 83 11.11 0.74 -25.60
CA LEU A 83 12.35 1.11 -26.30
C LEU A 83 13.59 0.81 -25.45
N ALA A 84 13.57 1.19 -24.17
CA ALA A 84 14.68 0.89 -23.25
C ALA A 84 14.93 -0.61 -23.09
N ALA A 85 13.87 -1.43 -23.06
CA ALA A 85 13.99 -2.88 -23.03
C ALA A 85 14.54 -3.43 -24.36
N GLY A 86 14.07 -2.91 -25.50
CA GLY A 86 14.58 -3.27 -26.82
C GLY A 86 16.08 -3.05 -26.95
N ASP A 87 16.57 -1.87 -26.59
CA ASP A 87 18.00 -1.54 -26.64
C ASP A 87 18.83 -2.50 -25.77
N ARG A 88 18.36 -2.79 -24.55
CA ARG A 88 19.04 -3.70 -23.61
C ARG A 88 19.04 -5.15 -24.10
N LEU A 89 17.97 -5.59 -24.75
CA LEU A 89 17.86 -6.94 -25.31
C LEU A 89 18.71 -7.13 -26.57
N VAL A 90 18.87 -6.09 -27.38
CA VAL A 90 19.77 -6.11 -28.55
C VAL A 90 21.23 -6.18 -28.12
N GLU A 91 21.63 -5.42 -27.10
CA GLU A 91 22.99 -5.49 -26.54
C GLU A 91 23.28 -6.84 -25.88
N ALA A 92 22.27 -7.46 -25.25
CA ALA A 92 22.39 -8.78 -24.64
C ALA A 92 22.47 -9.95 -25.64
N ARG A 93 22.41 -9.69 -26.97
CA ARG A 93 22.45 -10.75 -27.98
C ARG A 93 23.84 -11.43 -27.97
N PRO A 94 23.94 -12.73 -27.64
CA PRO A 94 25.23 -13.40 -27.58
C PRO A 94 25.90 -13.41 -28.97
N ARG A 95 27.13 -12.87 -29.04
CA ARG A 95 27.93 -12.93 -30.27
C ARG A 95 28.19 -14.40 -30.63
N PRO A 96 28.01 -14.81 -31.89
CA PRO A 96 28.24 -16.19 -32.30
C PRO A 96 29.69 -16.56 -31.99
N SER A 97 29.88 -17.60 -31.18
CA SER A 97 31.21 -18.08 -30.82
C SER A 97 31.88 -18.66 -32.07
N ARG A 98 33.09 -18.18 -32.37
CA ARG A 98 33.88 -18.53 -33.57
C ARG A 98 34.14 -20.04 -33.75
N ARG A 99 33.79 -20.87 -32.76
CA ARG A 99 34.01 -22.33 -32.73
C ARG A 99 33.12 -23.11 -33.71
N SER A 100 31.96 -22.59 -34.09
CA SER A 100 31.07 -23.24 -35.05
C SER A 100 31.48 -23.07 -36.52
N ALA A 101 32.28 -22.03 -36.84
CA ALA A 101 32.76 -21.81 -38.21
C ALA A 101 33.88 -22.77 -38.61
N THR A 102 34.65 -23.28 -37.64
CA THR A 102 35.72 -24.26 -37.87
C THR A 102 35.22 -25.70 -37.90
N ALA A 103 34.07 -26.00 -37.31
CA ALA A 103 33.49 -27.35 -37.30
C ALA A 103 32.85 -27.75 -38.64
N ASN A 104 32.58 -26.81 -39.53
CA ASN A 104 32.01 -27.06 -40.88
C ASN A 104 33.09 -27.07 -41.99
N ARG A 105 34.37 -27.19 -41.60
CA ARG A 105 35.53 -27.27 -42.52
C ARG A 105 36.36 -28.54 -42.32
N ALA A 106 35.87 -29.50 -41.53
CA ALA A 106 36.44 -30.84 -41.37
C ALA A 106 35.44 -31.85 -41.96
#